data_AF-Q86QS1-F1
#
_entry.id   AF-Q86QS1-F1
#
_cell.length_a   1.000
_cell.length_b   1.000
_cell.length_c   1.000
_cell.angle_alpha   90.00
_cell.angle_beta   90.00
_cell.angle_gamma   90.00
#
_symmetry.space_group_name_H-M   'P 1'
#
loop_
_entity.id
_entity.type
_entity.pdbx_description
1 polymer ?
#
loop_
_entity_poly.entity_id
_entity_poly.type
_entity_poly.pdbx_seq_one_letter_code
_entity_poly.pdbx_strand_id
1 'polypeptide(L)' 'MLKAGRAYFKYKAKRNAWPRVRGVAMNPVEHPHGGGNHQHIGMPSTVRRDTSAGRKVGLIAARRTGRLRGSKVTEKD' A
#
# COMPACT_ATOMS: atom_id res chain seq x y z
N MET A 1 -14.87 -11.20 3.87
CA MET A 1 -15.69 -10.25 4.66
C MET A 1 -16.69 -9.62 3.72
N LEU A 2 -17.97 -9.54 4.10
CA LEU A 2 -19.06 -9.15 3.17
C LEU A 2 -19.58 -7.72 3.38
N LYS A 3 -19.40 -7.12 4.57
CA LYS A 3 -19.92 -5.78 4.91
C LYS A 3 -18.85 -4.94 5.63
N ALA A 4 -18.86 -3.63 5.42
CA ALA A 4 -17.98 -2.69 6.12
C ALA A 4 -18.19 -2.73 7.65
N GLY A 5 -19.44 -2.87 8.12
CA GLY A 5 -19.74 -3.02 9.55
C GLY A 5 -19.06 -4.24 10.20
N ARG A 6 -18.97 -5.38 9.48
CA ARG A 6 -18.22 -6.54 9.97
C ARG A 6 -16.71 -6.27 10.05
N ALA A 7 -16.17 -5.46 9.14
CA ALA A 7 -14.78 -5.03 9.18
C ALA A 7 -14.51 -4.07 10.35
N TYR A 8 -15.43 -3.13 10.61
CA TYR A 8 -15.35 -2.24 11.75
C TYR A 8 -15.23 -3.01 13.07
N PHE A 9 -16.16 -3.93 13.37
CA PHE A 9 -16.09 -4.72 14.60
C PHE A 9 -14.85 -5.63 14.66
N LYS A 10 -14.39 -6.18 13.52
CA LYS A 10 -13.13 -6.94 13.45
C LYS A 10 -11.91 -6.11 13.87
N TYR A 11 -11.79 -4.87 13.39
CA TYR A 11 -10.62 -4.02 13.68
C TYR A 11 -10.75 -3.28 15.01
N LYS A 12 -11.98 -2.95 15.45
CA LYS A 12 -12.26 -2.38 16.77
C LYS A 12 -11.73 -3.26 17.91
N ALA A 13 -11.85 -4.59 17.77
CA ALA A 13 -11.33 -5.55 18.75
C ALA A 13 -9.80 -5.77 18.68
N LYS A 14 -9.09 -5.14 17.74
CA LYS A 14 -7.65 -5.32 17.55
C LYS A 14 -6.89 -4.00 17.79
N ARG A 15 -6.77 -3.18 16.74
CA ARG A 15 -6.08 -1.88 16.78
C ARG A 15 -6.74 -0.92 15.78
N ASN A 16 -6.55 0.38 16.00
CA ASN A 16 -7.06 1.42 15.11
C ASN A 16 -6.27 1.48 13.78
N ALA A 17 -6.51 0.52 12.89
CA ALA A 17 -5.86 0.41 11.58
C ALA A 17 -6.87 0.37 10.42
N TRP A 18 -8.14 0.64 10.71
CA TRP A 18 -9.22 0.66 9.73
C TRP A 18 -10.14 1.84 10.04
N PRO A 19 -10.58 2.62 9.03
CA PRO A 19 -10.37 2.45 7.60
C PRO A 19 -8.96 2.85 7.12
N ARG A 20 -8.56 2.39 5.92
CA ARG A 20 -7.30 2.78 5.27
C ARG A 20 -7.57 3.65 4.05
N VAL A 21 -7.13 4.91 4.08
CA VAL A 21 -7.23 5.84 2.95
C VAL A 21 -6.10 5.57 1.96
N ARG A 22 -6.37 5.68 0.66
CA ARG A 22 -5.36 5.53 -0.40
C ARG A 22 -4.46 6.76 -0.41
N GLY A 23 -3.14 6.59 -0.47
CA GLY A 23 -2.19 7.72 -0.50
C GLY A 23 -2.40 8.69 -1.68
N VAL A 24 -2.92 8.19 -2.80
CA VAL A 24 -3.25 9.02 -3.98
C VAL A 24 -4.44 9.97 -3.74
N ALA A 25 -5.24 9.72 -2.71
CA ALA A 25 -6.34 10.58 -2.30
C ALA A 25 -5.95 11.56 -1.18
N MET A 26 -4.67 11.59 -0.79
CA MET A 26 -4.12 12.53 0.19
C MET A 26 -3.45 13.71 -0.53
N ASN A 27 -3.07 14.77 0.19
CA ASN A 27 -2.30 15.87 -0.38
C ASN A 27 -0.79 15.50 -0.40
N PRO A 28 0.05 16.29 -1.09
CA PRO A 28 1.49 16.04 -1.15
C PRO A 28 2.18 16.07 0.22
N VAL A 29 1.63 16.79 1.20
CA VAL A 29 2.22 16.95 2.53
C VAL A 29 2.08 15.68 3.38
N GLU A 30 1.01 14.91 3.21
CA GLU A 30 0.77 13.72 4.03
C GLU A 30 1.32 12.43 3.40
N HIS A 31 1.40 12.35 2.07
CA HIS A 31 1.80 11.10 1.40
C HIS A 31 2.63 11.34 0.14
N PRO A 32 3.70 10.55 -0.12
CA PRO A 32 4.52 10.64 -1.34
C PRO A 32 3.78 10.44 -2.67
N HIS A 33 2.52 10.00 -2.64
CA HIS A 33 1.70 9.75 -3.83
C HIS A 33 0.52 10.73 -3.91
N GLY A 34 0.43 11.67 -2.97
CA GLY A 34 -0.68 12.59 -2.83
C GLY A 34 -0.55 13.82 -3.72
N GLY A 35 -1.69 14.46 -3.97
CA GLY A 35 -1.83 15.66 -4.79
C GLY A 35 -2.01 15.43 -6.28
N GLY A 36 -1.79 16.51 -7.05
CA GLY A 36 -2.06 16.57 -8.49
C GLY A 36 -3.54 16.81 -8.82
N ASN A 37 -3.80 17.27 -10.05
CA ASN A 37 -5.17 17.54 -10.54
C ASN A 37 -5.95 16.26 -10.87
N HIS A 38 -5.25 15.15 -11.10
CA HIS A 38 -5.82 13.83 -11.32
C HIS A 38 -5.22 12.86 -10.31
N GLN A 39 -6.01 11.92 -9.78
CA GLN A 39 -5.50 10.90 -8.87
C GLN A 39 -4.61 9.90 -9.62
N HIS A 40 -3.30 10.12 -9.58
CA HIS A 40 -2.27 9.23 -10.12
C HIS A 40 -1.02 9.28 -9.24
N ILE A 41 -0.14 8.27 -9.33
CA ILE A 41 1.02 8.16 -8.43
C ILE A 41 2.15 9.16 -8.82
N GLY A 42 2.24 9.54 -10.09
CA GLY A 42 3.26 10.47 -10.60
C GLY A 42 4.67 9.89 -10.74
N MET A 43 5.00 8.81 -10.04
CA MET A 43 6.29 8.11 -10.09
C MET A 43 6.14 6.59 -9.98
N PRO A 44 7.18 5.79 -10.29
CA PRO A 44 7.12 4.35 -10.05
C PRO A 44 6.87 4.03 -8.57
N SER A 45 5.91 3.14 -8.30
CA SER A 45 5.53 2.75 -6.93
C SER A 45 6.49 1.72 -6.31
N THR A 46 7.49 1.24 -7.05
CA THR A 46 8.55 0.36 -6.56
C THR A 46 9.66 1.17 -5.89
N VAL A 47 9.91 0.91 -4.61
CA VAL A 47 10.91 1.66 -3.83
C VAL A 47 12.03 0.76 -3.33
N ARG A 48 13.26 1.30 -3.26
CA ARG A 48 14.42 0.54 -2.76
C ARG A 48 14.31 0.23 -1.26
N ARG A 49 15.01 -0.82 -0.82
CA ARG A 49 14.97 -1.31 0.58
C ARG A 49 15.58 -0.32 1.58
N ASP A 50 16.61 0.39 1.15
CA ASP A 50 17.43 1.36 1.89
C ASP A 50 16.86 2.78 1.89
N THR A 51 15.75 3.02 1.18
CA THR A 51 15.03 4.30 1.19
C THR A 51 14.73 4.78 2.63
N SER A 52 14.77 6.09 2.87
CA SER A 52 14.46 6.69 4.16
C SER A 52 13.01 6.43 4.63
N ALA A 53 12.77 6.59 5.93
CA ALA A 53 11.41 6.63 6.48
C ALA A 53 10.62 7.80 5.84
N GLY A 54 9.33 7.58 5.56
CA GLY A 54 8.50 8.54 4.82
C GLY A 54 8.52 8.34 3.31
N ARG A 55 9.70 8.10 2.69
CA ARG A 55 9.79 7.77 1.25
C ARG A 55 9.57 6.29 0.95
N LYS A 56 9.80 5.41 1.93
CA LYS A 56 9.61 3.94 1.81
C LYS A 56 8.12 3.55 1.85
N VAL A 57 7.40 3.87 0.78
CA VAL A 57 5.96 3.62 0.62
C VAL A 57 5.67 2.97 -0.74
N GLY A 58 4.61 2.19 -0.86
CA GLY A 58 4.28 1.44 -2.08
C GLY A 58 4.85 0.01 -2.07
N LEU A 59 5.40 -0.42 -3.21
CA LEU A 59 5.98 -1.75 -3.42
C LEU A 59 7.45 -1.76 -2.97
N ILE A 60 7.66 -2.01 -1.67
CA ILE A 60 8.99 -1.98 -1.05
C ILE A 60 9.83 -3.18 -1.50
N ALA A 61 11.00 -2.90 -2.07
CA ALA A 61 11.97 -3.88 -2.54
C ALA A 61 11.37 -4.97 -3.45
N ALA A 62 10.34 -4.60 -4.24
CA ALA A 62 9.68 -5.54 -5.13
C ALA A 62 10.63 -6.01 -6.23
N ARG A 63 10.89 -7.32 -6.27
CA ARG A 63 11.70 -7.98 -7.31
C ARG A 63 10.97 -8.09 -8.66
N ARG A 64 9.64 -8.18 -8.61
CA ARG A 64 8.73 -8.20 -9.76
C ARG A 64 7.41 -7.54 -9.38
N THR A 65 6.70 -7.01 -10.38
CA THR A 65 5.38 -6.40 -10.21
C THR A 65 4.35 -7.06 -11.14
N GLY A 66 3.09 -6.64 -11.04
CA GLY A 66 2.01 -7.18 -11.86
C GLY A 66 1.40 -8.49 -11.35
N ARG A 67 0.45 -9.03 -12.12
CA ARG A 67 -0.26 -10.27 -11.77
C ARG A 67 0.70 -11.46 -11.83
N LEU A 68 0.74 -12.24 -10.75
CA LEU A 68 1.47 -13.51 -10.75
C LEU A 68 0.80 -14.49 -11.74
N ARG A 69 1.62 -15.01 -12.66
CA ARG A 69 1.26 -16.08 -13.61
C ARG A 69 2.07 -17.31 -13.20
N GLY A 70 1.40 -18.46 -13.01
CA GLY A 70 2.01 -19.68 -12.49
C GLY A 70 1.85 -19.85 -10.97
N SER A 71 2.48 -20.89 -10.42
CA SER A 71 2.52 -21.17 -8.97
C SER A 71 3.51 -20.23 -8.27
N LYS A 72 3.28 -19.99 -6.97
CA LYS A 72 4.19 -19.19 -6.15
C LYS A 72 5.49 -19.97 -5.97
N VAL A 73 6.61 -19.36 -6.37
CA VAL A 73 7.94 -19.86 -5.99
C VAL A 73 8.13 -19.56 -4.50
N THR A 74 7.93 -20.57 -3.66
CA THR A 74 8.45 -20.59 -2.30
C THR A 74 9.81 -21.27 -2.40
N GLU A 75 10.90 -20.55 -2.16
CA GLU A 75 12.16 -21.20 -1.78
C GLU A 75 11.82 -22.04 -0.55
N LYS A 76 11.81 -23.38 -0.72
CA LYS A 76 11.85 -24.31 0.40
C LYS A 76 13.31 -24.31 0.85
N ASP A 77 13.54 -24.06 2.13
CA ASP A 77 14.78 -24.46 2.78
C ASP A 77 15.03 -25.98 2.57
#